data_AF-G2GFI8-F1
#
_entry.id   AF-G2GFI8-F1
#
_cell.length_a   1.000
_cell.length_b   1.000
_cell.length_c   1.000
_cell.angle_alpha   90.00
_cell.angle_beta   90.00
_cell.angle_gamma   90.00
#
_symmetry.space_group_name_H-M   'P 1'
#
loop_
_entity.id
_entity.type
_entity.pdbx_description
1 polymer ?
#
loop_
_entity_poly.entity_id
_entity_poly.type
_entity_poly.pdbx_seq_one_letter_code
_entity_poly.pdbx_strand_id
1 'polypeptide(L)'
;MAKHTIKKTPPLSADRVRAGWQGPAGTRIRLARPKDAEAADALMATSGDGVRFMPILRTAIEDGTAASAMLAGLGSSSTDAYYDAASAAFTDRPMNEALTTVCLTLVAADEQDRTVGVMSATAPMQRRTRALQSLMTAPGAERPGEEAGRSR
;
A
#
# COMPACT_ATOMS: atom_id res chain seq x y z
N MET A 1 27.87 -32.26 9.24
CA MET A 1 26.89 -31.47 8.45
C MET A 1 25.88 -30.86 9.40
N ALA A 2 25.91 -29.54 9.63
CA ALA A 2 24.98 -28.87 10.53
C ALA A 2 23.63 -28.65 9.83
N LYS A 3 22.55 -29.19 10.40
CA LYS A 3 21.17 -28.90 9.97
C LYS A 3 20.85 -27.44 10.32
N HIS A 4 20.81 -26.56 9.31
CA HIS A 4 20.20 -25.24 9.47
C HIS A 4 18.69 -25.41 9.63
N THR A 5 18.22 -25.33 10.87
CA THR A 5 16.80 -25.14 11.18
C THR A 5 16.43 -23.70 10.82
N ILE A 6 15.74 -23.53 9.69
CA ILE A 6 15.14 -22.24 9.31
C ILE A 6 14.07 -21.93 10.37
N LYS A 7 14.36 -21.03 11.30
CA LYS A 7 13.34 -20.48 12.20
C LYS A 7 12.32 -19.77 11.32
N LYS A 8 11.07 -20.27 11.29
CA LYS A 8 9.95 -19.58 10.64
C LYS A 8 9.79 -18.21 11.29
N THR A 9 10.10 -17.15 10.52
CA THR A 9 9.80 -15.79 10.95
C THR A 9 8.29 -15.66 11.15
N PRO A 10 7.81 -15.12 12.29
CA PRO A 10 6.40 -14.88 12.50
C PRO A 10 5.82 -14.03 11.36
N PRO A 11 4.58 -14.28 10.92
CA PRO A 11 3.94 -13.46 9.90
C PRO A 11 3.91 -11.98 10.33
N LEU A 12 4.04 -11.10 9.35
CA LEU A 12 4.03 -9.65 9.57
C LEU A 12 2.58 -9.20 9.85
N SER A 13 2.33 -8.53 10.98
CA SER A 13 1.04 -7.91 11.29
C SER A 13 1.04 -6.43 10.90
N ALA A 14 -0.16 -5.85 10.71
CA ALA A 14 -0.30 -4.41 10.47
C ALA A 14 0.34 -3.58 11.61
N ASP A 15 0.15 -4.00 12.87
CA ASP A 15 0.74 -3.32 14.03
C ASP A 15 2.25 -3.39 14.02
N ARG A 16 2.84 -4.54 13.64
CA ARG A 16 4.28 -4.65 13.48
C ARG A 16 4.80 -3.77 12.36
N VAL A 17 4.05 -3.60 11.27
CA VAL A 17 4.40 -2.66 10.20
C VAL A 17 4.38 -1.21 10.67
N ARG A 18 3.39 -0.82 11.46
CA ARG A 18 3.26 0.55 12.00
C ARG A 18 4.28 0.86 13.10
N ALA A 19 4.44 -0.05 14.06
CA ALA A 19 5.36 0.10 15.19
C ALA A 19 6.83 -0.04 14.74
N GLY A 20 7.06 -0.90 13.75
CA GLY A 20 8.35 -1.21 13.20
C GLY A 20 9.03 -2.40 13.85
N TRP A 21 10.20 -2.75 13.29
CA TRP A 21 11.07 -3.80 13.79
C TRP A 21 12.54 -3.39 13.64
N GLN A 22 13.42 -4.07 14.37
CA GLN A 22 14.85 -3.81 14.29
C GLN A 22 15.39 -4.20 12.91
N GLY A 23 16.01 -3.24 12.25
CA GLY A 23 16.78 -3.39 11.02
C GLY A 23 18.29 -3.44 11.30
N PRO A 24 19.10 -3.57 10.24
CA PRO A 24 20.55 -3.58 10.33
C PRO A 24 21.09 -2.24 10.86
N ALA A 25 22.31 -2.28 11.39
CA ALA A 25 23.05 -1.11 11.87
C ALA A 25 22.26 -0.20 12.85
N GLY A 26 21.47 -0.80 13.74
CA GLY A 26 20.70 -0.05 14.74
C GLY A 26 19.42 0.61 14.23
N THR A 27 19.11 0.52 12.94
CA THR A 27 17.92 1.15 12.37
C THR A 27 16.61 0.50 12.83
N ARG A 28 15.52 1.26 12.86
CA ARG A 28 14.15 0.77 13.00
C ARG A 28 13.44 0.88 11.66
N ILE A 29 13.02 -0.26 11.10
CA ILE A 29 12.23 -0.31 9.87
C ILE A 29 10.76 -0.21 10.25
N ARG A 30 10.03 0.77 9.70
CA ARG A 30 8.60 0.99 9.98
C ARG A 30 7.89 1.62 8.79
N LEU A 31 6.56 1.62 8.82
CA LEU A 31 5.76 2.43 7.90
C LEU A 31 6.15 3.90 8.00
N ALA A 32 6.22 4.57 6.85
CA ALA A 32 6.40 6.00 6.78
C ALA A 32 5.23 6.73 7.48
N ARG A 33 5.55 7.81 8.16
CA ARG A 33 4.64 8.71 8.88
C ARG A 33 4.70 10.08 8.22
N PRO A 34 3.76 10.99 8.53
CA PRO A 34 3.75 12.33 7.93
C PRO A 34 5.09 13.07 8.04
N LYS A 35 5.77 12.98 9.19
CA LYS A 35 7.08 13.60 9.41
C LYS A 35 8.22 13.04 8.54
N ASP A 36 8.06 11.85 7.98
CA ASP A 36 9.09 11.22 7.16
C ASP A 36 8.91 11.59 5.68
N ALA A 37 7.79 12.21 5.28
CA ALA A 37 7.43 12.43 3.88
C ALA A 37 8.50 13.22 3.11
N GLU A 38 9.05 14.27 3.72
CA GLU A 38 10.11 15.09 3.12
C GLU A 38 11.42 14.29 2.94
N ALA A 39 11.87 13.60 4.00
CA ALA A 39 13.09 12.81 3.93
C ALA A 39 12.96 11.61 2.98
N ALA A 40 11.79 10.98 2.94
CA ALA A 40 11.47 9.89 2.02
C ALA A 40 11.50 10.35 0.56
N ASP A 41 10.95 11.53 0.25
CA ASP A 41 10.98 12.13 -1.08
C ASP A 41 12.44 12.44 -1.51
N ALA A 42 13.20 13.10 -0.62
CA ALA A 42 14.61 13.42 -0.87
C ALA A 42 15.47 12.17 -1.11
N LEU A 43 15.29 11.10 -0.32
CA LEU A 43 16.01 9.84 -0.48
C LEU A 43 15.59 9.07 -1.74
N MET A 44 14.30 9.09 -2.10
CA MET A 44 13.87 8.44 -3.36
C MET A 44 14.45 9.16 -4.58
N ALA A 45 14.56 10.49 -4.54
CA ALA A 45 15.18 11.27 -5.60
C ALA A 45 16.65 10.90 -5.87
N THR A 46 17.36 10.29 -4.91
CA THR A 46 18.73 9.80 -5.13
C THR A 46 18.80 8.46 -5.88
N SER A 47 17.66 7.82 -6.16
CA SER A 47 17.60 6.49 -6.80
C SER A 47 17.79 6.51 -8.33
N GLY A 48 17.98 7.68 -8.92
CA GLY A 48 18.25 7.88 -10.36
C GLY A 48 17.06 8.44 -11.16
N ASP A 49 17.31 8.78 -12.42
CA ASP A 49 16.32 9.36 -13.31
C ASP A 49 15.13 8.42 -13.54
N GLY A 50 13.95 8.86 -13.10
CA GLY A 50 12.67 8.14 -13.28
C GLY A 50 12.10 7.50 -12.02
N VAL A 51 12.88 7.35 -10.95
CA VAL A 51 12.38 6.85 -9.65
C VAL A 51 12.11 8.04 -8.73
N ARG A 52 11.09 8.83 -9.07
CA ARG A 52 10.62 9.91 -8.19
C ARG A 52 9.50 9.41 -7.30
N PHE A 53 9.46 9.94 -6.09
CA PHE A 53 8.30 9.80 -5.25
C PHE A 53 7.10 10.42 -5.97
N MET A 54 6.06 9.63 -6.22
CA MET A 54 4.85 10.18 -6.85
C MET A 54 4.29 11.24 -5.89
N PRO A 55 4.00 12.49 -6.33
CA PRO A 55 3.46 13.53 -5.44
C PRO A 55 2.22 13.08 -4.67
N ILE A 56 1.43 12.20 -5.30
CA ILE A 56 0.23 11.63 -4.70
C ILE A 56 0.51 10.64 -3.57
N LEU A 57 1.65 9.94 -3.61
CA LEU A 57 2.09 9.07 -2.53
C LEU A 57 2.60 9.88 -1.33
N ARG A 58 3.22 11.04 -1.57
CA ARG A 58 3.57 12.02 -0.52
C ARG A 58 2.35 12.46 0.25
N THR A 59 1.35 12.93 -0.47
CA THR A 59 0.06 13.33 0.09
C THR A 59 -0.56 12.18 0.90
N ALA A 60 -0.58 10.96 0.34
CA ALA A 60 -1.12 9.80 1.04
C ALA A 60 -0.38 9.44 2.33
N ILE A 61 0.95 9.67 2.41
CA ILE A 61 1.71 9.48 3.67
C ILE A 61 1.38 10.57 4.68
N GLU A 62 1.30 11.83 4.23
CA GLU A 62 0.95 12.98 5.07
C GLU A 62 -0.45 12.82 5.68
N ASP A 63 -1.40 12.28 4.91
CA ASP A 63 -2.76 11.99 5.35
C ASP A 63 -2.90 10.66 6.12
N GLY A 64 -1.84 9.84 6.16
CA GLY A 64 -1.86 8.51 6.78
C GLY A 64 -2.73 7.48 6.05
N THR A 65 -3.07 7.73 4.78
CA THR A 65 -3.91 6.84 3.96
C THR A 65 -3.11 5.86 3.09
N ALA A 66 -1.81 6.13 2.93
CA ALA A 66 -0.89 5.24 2.22
C ALA A 66 -0.90 3.82 2.81
N ALA A 67 -0.80 2.82 1.93
CA ALA A 67 -0.81 1.40 2.30
C ALA A 67 -2.07 0.89 3.00
N SER A 68 -3.15 1.66 3.11
CA SER A 68 -4.36 1.29 3.86
C SER A 68 -4.94 -0.08 3.45
N ALA A 69 -5.06 -0.35 2.15
CA ALA A 69 -5.52 -1.66 1.66
C ALA A 69 -4.50 -2.77 1.95
N MET A 70 -3.20 -2.50 1.82
CA MET A 70 -2.16 -3.47 2.23
C MET A 70 -2.26 -3.82 3.71
N LEU A 71 -2.42 -2.82 4.57
CA LEU A 71 -2.53 -3.01 6.02
C LEU A 71 -3.80 -3.78 6.40
N ALA A 72 -4.93 -3.57 5.70
CA ALA A 72 -6.15 -4.35 5.90
C ALA A 72 -5.94 -5.86 5.64
N GLY A 73 -5.07 -6.20 4.68
CA GLY A 73 -4.68 -7.58 4.42
C GLY A 73 -3.70 -8.19 5.44
N LEU A 74 -3.00 -7.37 6.24
CA LEU A 74 -2.00 -7.85 7.19
C LEU A 74 -2.63 -8.20 8.53
N GLY A 75 -2.72 -9.50 8.83
CA GLY A 75 -3.25 -10.01 10.10
C GLY A 75 -4.62 -10.67 9.97
N SER A 76 -5.24 -10.60 8.79
CA SER A 76 -6.37 -11.46 8.45
C SER A 76 -5.89 -12.87 8.08
N SER A 77 -6.66 -13.89 8.45
CA SER A 77 -6.47 -15.25 7.96
C SER A 77 -6.86 -15.41 6.48
N SER A 78 -7.57 -14.42 5.91
CA SER A 78 -7.95 -14.38 4.50
C SER A 78 -7.42 -13.12 3.80
N THR A 79 -7.31 -13.20 2.47
CA THR A 79 -6.93 -12.05 1.64
C THR A 79 -8.09 -11.12 1.32
N ASP A 80 -9.31 -11.44 1.79
CA ASP A 80 -10.54 -10.74 1.37
C ASP A 80 -10.54 -9.29 1.86
N ALA A 81 -10.09 -9.05 3.10
CA ALA A 81 -9.95 -7.70 3.64
C ALA A 81 -9.04 -6.78 2.80
N TYR A 82 -8.00 -7.34 2.15
CA TYR A 82 -7.20 -6.58 1.18
C TYR A 82 -8.01 -6.28 -0.08
N TYR A 83 -8.74 -7.26 -0.62
CA TYR A 83 -9.51 -7.09 -1.84
C TYR A 83 -10.67 -6.12 -1.65
N ASP A 84 -11.41 -6.23 -0.56
CA ASP A 84 -12.52 -5.32 -0.24
C ASP A 84 -12.03 -3.88 -0.11
N ALA A 85 -10.94 -3.67 0.65
CA ALA A 85 -10.35 -2.35 0.83
C ALA A 85 -9.76 -1.78 -0.47
N ALA A 86 -9.08 -2.61 -1.27
CA ALA A 86 -8.53 -2.19 -2.54
C ALA A 86 -9.65 -1.87 -3.54
N SER A 87 -10.66 -2.73 -3.66
CA SER A 87 -11.81 -2.51 -4.54
C SER A 87 -12.57 -1.25 -4.17
N ALA A 88 -12.87 -1.02 -2.88
CA ALA A 88 -13.47 0.23 -2.43
C ALA A 88 -12.63 1.46 -2.84
N ALA A 89 -11.31 1.41 -2.64
CA ALA A 89 -10.43 2.51 -3.05
C ALA A 89 -10.44 2.76 -4.57
N PHE A 90 -10.50 1.70 -5.40
CA PHE A 90 -10.58 1.83 -6.86
C PHE A 90 -11.97 2.25 -7.37
N THR A 91 -13.03 2.04 -6.60
CA THR A 91 -14.39 2.54 -6.92
C THR A 91 -14.55 4.01 -6.57
N ASP A 92 -14.09 4.40 -5.39
CA ASP A 92 -14.44 5.70 -4.80
C ASP A 92 -13.49 6.83 -5.20
N ARG A 93 -12.34 6.50 -5.81
CA ARG A 93 -11.25 7.45 -6.04
C ARG A 93 -10.63 7.32 -7.44
N PRO A 94 -10.01 8.38 -7.96
CA PRO A 94 -9.17 8.29 -9.15
C PRO A 94 -8.09 7.19 -9.03
N MET A 95 -7.78 6.53 -10.15
CA MET A 95 -6.85 5.39 -10.20
C MET A 95 -5.49 5.67 -9.54
N ASN A 96 -4.92 6.85 -9.77
CA ASN A 96 -3.65 7.28 -9.18
C ASN A 96 -3.71 7.40 -7.66
N GLU A 97 -4.83 7.85 -7.08
CA GLU A 97 -5.06 7.91 -5.63
C GLU A 97 -5.24 6.51 -5.06
N ALA A 98 -6.08 5.70 -5.71
CA ALA A 98 -6.34 4.32 -5.32
C ALA A 98 -5.04 3.47 -5.28
N LEU A 99 -4.13 3.70 -6.23
CA LEU A 99 -2.82 3.04 -6.25
C LEU A 99 -1.99 3.30 -4.99
N THR A 100 -2.14 4.44 -4.32
CA THR A 100 -1.39 4.73 -3.08
C THR A 100 -1.81 3.83 -1.92
N THR A 101 -3.07 3.36 -1.91
CA THR A 101 -3.59 2.45 -0.87
C THR A 101 -2.98 1.04 -0.97
N VAL A 102 -2.50 0.66 -2.15
CA VAL A 102 -1.82 -0.61 -2.44
C VAL A 102 -0.30 -0.44 -2.61
N CYS A 103 0.24 0.71 -2.20
CA CYS A 103 1.67 1.00 -2.10
C CYS A 103 2.08 1.06 -0.63
N LEU A 104 3.11 0.30 -0.26
CA LEU A 104 3.72 0.30 1.06
C LEU A 104 5.03 1.07 1.01
N THR A 105 5.11 2.17 1.74
CA THR A 105 6.37 2.92 1.91
C THR A 105 6.92 2.68 3.31
N LEU A 106 8.07 2.05 3.38
CA LEU A 106 8.81 1.79 4.61
C LEU A 106 10.01 2.74 4.70
N VAL A 107 10.30 3.15 5.92
CA VAL A 107 11.48 3.94 6.25
C VAL A 107 12.38 3.17 7.20
N ALA A 108 13.69 3.32 7.04
CA ALA A 108 14.67 2.98 8.05
C ALA A 108 14.99 4.26 8.84
N ALA A 109 14.66 4.25 10.13
CA ALA A 109 14.94 5.36 11.04
C ALA A 109 16.14 5.02 11.93
N ASP A 110 17.04 5.97 12.16
CA ASP A 110 18.17 5.81 13.09
C ASP A 110 17.73 5.92 14.57
N GLU A 111 18.70 5.91 15.49
CA GLU A 111 18.45 6.01 16.94
C GLU A 111 17.81 7.34 17.35
N GLN A 112 18.00 8.39 16.54
CA GLN A 112 17.37 9.70 16.73
C GLN A 112 16.01 9.81 16.00
N ASP A 113 15.50 8.69 15.47
CA ASP A 113 14.28 8.59 14.66
C ASP A 113 14.31 9.50 13.40
N ARG A 114 15.51 9.72 12.85
CA ARG A 114 15.71 10.37 11.55
C ARG A 114 15.66 9.33 10.45
N THR A 115 14.95 9.63 9.37
CA THR A 115 14.89 8.76 8.19
C THR A 115 16.23 8.74 7.47
N VAL A 116 16.84 7.55 7.40
CA VAL A 116 18.15 7.32 6.74
C VAL A 116 18.04 6.36 5.55
N GLY A 117 16.86 5.81 5.31
CA GLY A 117 16.57 4.95 4.17
C GLY A 117 15.08 4.87 3.91
N VAL A 118 14.73 4.57 2.67
CA VAL A 118 13.34 4.46 2.20
C VAL A 118 13.22 3.31 1.20
N MET A 119 12.09 2.60 1.26
CA MET A 119 11.73 1.58 0.30
C MET A 119 10.23 1.68 0.03
N SER A 120 9.85 1.75 -1.24
CA SER A 120 8.46 1.67 -1.65
C SER A 120 8.21 0.38 -2.42
N ALA A 121 7.14 -0.33 -2.08
CA ALA A 121 6.73 -1.56 -2.75
C ALA A 121 5.25 -1.49 -3.08
N THR A 122 4.88 -1.90 -4.29
CA THR A 122 3.47 -2.02 -4.69
C THR A 122 3.04 -3.47 -4.72
N ALA A 123 1.78 -3.75 -4.42
CA ALA A 123 1.25 -5.10 -4.49
C ALA A 123 1.49 -5.72 -5.89
N PRO A 124 1.84 -7.03 -5.96
CA PRO A 124 2.09 -7.72 -7.23
C PRO A 124 0.91 -7.57 -8.20
N MET A 125 1.22 -7.39 -9.49
CA MET A 125 0.20 -7.14 -10.53
C MET A 125 -0.93 -8.17 -10.51
N GLN A 126 -0.66 -9.45 -10.26
CA GLN A 126 -1.70 -10.50 -10.24
C GLN A 126 -2.76 -10.26 -9.15
N ARG A 127 -2.36 -9.68 -8.00
CA ARG A 127 -3.31 -9.29 -6.95
C ARG A 127 -4.05 -8.01 -7.32
N ARG A 128 -3.39 -7.08 -8.01
CA ARG A 128 -4.01 -5.84 -8.54
C ARG A 128 -5.04 -6.15 -9.64
N THR A 129 -4.69 -7.00 -10.60
CA THR A 129 -5.55 -7.43 -11.69
C THR A 129 -6.77 -8.18 -11.17
N ARG A 130 -6.65 -9.00 -10.12
CA ARG A 130 -7.81 -9.65 -9.52
C ARG A 130 -8.75 -8.68 -8.81
N ALA A 131 -8.22 -7.65 -8.13
CA ALA A 131 -9.03 -6.58 -7.54
C ALA A 131 -9.76 -5.77 -8.64
N LEU A 132 -9.06 -5.44 -9.72
CA LEU A 132 -9.62 -4.75 -10.89
C LEU A 132 -10.63 -5.61 -11.67
N GLN A 133 -10.38 -6.92 -11.82
CA GLN A 133 -11.32 -7.84 -12.45
C GLN A 133 -12.59 -8.02 -11.62
N SER A 134 -12.46 -8.12 -10.30
CA SER A 134 -13.62 -8.21 -9.40
C SER A 134 -14.52 -6.97 -9.54
N LEU A 135 -13.93 -5.79 -9.75
CA LEU A 135 -14.64 -4.54 -10.07
C LEU A 135 -15.42 -4.62 -11.40
N MET A 136 -14.83 -5.21 -12.44
CA MET A 136 -15.46 -5.35 -13.76
C MET A 136 -16.53 -6.45 -13.83
N THR A 137 -16.55 -7.37 -12.86
CA THR A 137 -17.50 -8.50 -12.79
C THR A 137 -18.60 -8.32 -11.75
N ALA A 138 -18.62 -7.21 -11.01
CA ALA A 138 -19.69 -6.92 -10.05
C ALA A 138 -21.03 -6.67 -10.79
N PRO A 139 -22.09 -7.44 -10.51
CA PRO A 139 -23.40 -7.20 -11.11
C PRO A 139 -24.04 -5.99 -10.43
N GLY A 140 -23.94 -4.83 -11.07
CA GLY A 140 -24.49 -3.58 -10.50
C GLY A 140 -24.19 -2.28 -11.26
N ALA A 141 -23.56 -2.33 -12.43
CA ALA A 141 -23.61 -1.19 -13.35
C ALA A 141 -24.99 -1.19 -14.03
N GLU A 142 -25.99 -0.60 -13.38
CA GLU A 142 -27.28 -0.32 -13.98
C GLU A 142 -27.05 0.41 -15.31
N ARG A 143 -27.63 -0.14 -16.38
CA ARG A 143 -27.66 0.49 -17.70
C ARG A 143 -28.57 1.72 -17.59
N PRO A 144 -28.08 2.95 -17.84
CA PRO A 144 -28.99 4.07 -18.00
C PRO A 144 -29.68 3.95 -19.36
N GLY A 145 -31.00 3.88 -19.35
CA GLY A 145 -31.84 4.08 -20.54
C GLY A 145 -32.70 2.90 -20.96
N GLU A 146 -33.61 2.47 -20.10
CA GLU A 146 -34.88 1.89 -20.57
C GLU A 146 -35.87 3.06 -20.71
N GLU A 147 -35.86 3.71 -21.88
CA GLU A 147 -36.82 4.74 -22.23
C GLU A 147 -38.16 4.06 -22.55
N ALA A 148 -38.94 3.84 -21.49
CA ALA A 148 -40.35 3.52 -21.59
C ALA A 148 -41.13 4.75 -22.09
N GLY A 149 -41.21 4.91 -23.40
CA GLY A 149 -42.05 5.91 -24.07
C GLY A 149 -43.07 5.24 -25.00
N ARG A 150 -44.11 4.63 -24.42
CA ARG A 150 -45.35 4.30 -25.13
C ARG A 150 -46.37 5.42 -24.93
N SER A 151 -47.19 5.63 -25.98
CA SER A 151 -48.37 6.51 -26.12
C SER A 151 -48.05 7.90 -26.69
N ARG A 152 -48.58 8.32 -27.85
CA ARG A 152 -49.74 7.88 -28.65
C ARG A 152 -49.43 7.97 -30.14
#